data_AF-A0A123TRW3-F1
#
_entry.id   AF-A0A123TRW3-F1
#
_cell.length_a   1.000
_cell.length_b   1.000
_cell.length_c   1.000
_cell.angle_alpha   90.00
_cell.angle_beta   90.00
_cell.angle_gamma   90.00
#
_symmetry.space_group_name_H-M   'P 1'
#
loop_
_entity.id
_entity.type
_entity.pdbx_description
1 polymer ?
#
loop_
_entity_poly.entity_id
_entity_poly.type
_entity_poly.pdbx_seq_one_letter_code
_entity_poly.pdbx_strand_id
1 'polypeptide(L)'
;MKLIGNILRWIWRTFWDLIWLSMVLLACGLGLLFYFQQEAAPQMLQTLAQKVQLMVKGQSEVTIEEGVNTIKHLTTDTVNTADHGRWESNTATVYIETQNPTFVAAYETAIANWNATGVFTFVMTSDPNQADIIATEMNDGNTQAAGEANSTTNLLTNYYSSVTVRLNSFYLLNDQYGYDEAGQQAQDHYSEFVSTSQRN
;
A
#
# COMPACT_ATOMS: atom_id res chain seq x y z
N MET A 1 18.40 -56.37 -38.20
CA MET A 1 17.69 -56.49 -36.89
C MET A 1 18.28 -55.65 -35.75
N LYS A 2 19.51 -55.12 -35.81
CA LYS A 2 20.09 -54.29 -34.72
C LYS A 2 19.60 -52.84 -34.67
N LEU A 3 19.16 -52.27 -35.80
CA LEU A 3 18.66 -50.89 -35.90
C LEU A 3 17.30 -50.68 -35.22
N ILE A 4 16.35 -51.60 -35.40
CA ILE A 4 15.00 -51.49 -34.80
C ILE A 4 15.05 -51.57 -33.27
N GLY A 5 15.89 -52.47 -32.71
CA GLY A 5 16.08 -52.56 -31.26
C GLY A 5 16.72 -51.31 -30.65
N ASN A 6 17.65 -50.67 -31.37
CA ASN A 6 18.26 -49.41 -30.93
C ASN A 6 17.29 -48.24 -31.00
N ILE A 7 16.42 -48.18 -32.01
CA ILE A 7 15.38 -47.14 -32.13
C ILE A 7 14.31 -47.33 -31.06
N LEU A 8 13.88 -48.56 -30.79
CA LEU A 8 12.91 -48.85 -29.72
C LEU A 8 13.47 -48.49 -28.33
N ARG A 9 14.75 -48.81 -28.08
CA ARG A 9 15.44 -48.42 -26.84
C ARG A 9 15.66 -46.91 -26.74
N TRP A 10 15.87 -46.23 -27.86
CA TRP A 10 15.99 -44.77 -27.91
C TRP A 10 14.65 -44.09 -27.63
N ILE A 11 13.55 -44.52 -28.27
CA ILE A 11 12.18 -44.02 -28.02
C ILE A 11 11.77 -44.28 -26.57
N TRP A 12 12.08 -45.47 -26.05
CA TRP A 12 11.81 -45.80 -24.65
C TRP A 12 12.57 -44.90 -23.69
N ARG A 13 13.84 -44.58 -23.99
CA ARG A 13 14.63 -43.65 -23.18
C ARG A 13 14.08 -42.22 -23.25
N THR A 14 13.75 -41.73 -24.44
CA THR A 14 13.20 -40.37 -24.60
C THR A 14 11.83 -40.22 -23.92
N PHE A 15 11.02 -41.28 -23.89
CA PHE A 15 9.76 -41.30 -23.17
C PHE A 15 9.96 -41.16 -21.66
N TRP A 16 10.91 -41.91 -21.09
CA TRP A 16 11.27 -41.79 -19.67
C TRP A 16 11.94 -40.44 -19.33
N ASP A 17 12.77 -39.91 -20.23
CA ASP A 17 13.38 -38.59 -20.08
C ASP A 17 12.31 -37.47 -20.06
N LEU A 18 11.25 -37.59 -20.88
CA LEU A 18 10.12 -36.65 -20.89
C LEU A 18 9.30 -36.70 -19.60
N ILE A 19 9.04 -37.89 -19.07
CA ILE A 19 8.36 -38.07 -17.79
C ILE A 19 9.20 -37.48 -16.66
N TRP A 20 10.51 -37.73 -16.66
CA TRP A 20 11.43 -37.20 -15.66
C TRP A 20 11.53 -35.67 -15.74
N LEU A 21 11.63 -35.11 -16.94
CA LEU A 21 11.64 -33.66 -17.15
C LEU A 21 10.35 -33.00 -16.68
N SER A 22 9.19 -33.61 -16.97
CA SER A 22 7.89 -33.15 -16.46
C SER A 22 7.82 -33.16 -14.93
N MET A 23 8.32 -34.23 -14.29
CA MET A 23 8.37 -34.33 -12.83
C MET A 23 9.31 -33.29 -12.20
N VAL A 24 10.47 -33.00 -12.82
CA VAL A 24 11.37 -31.93 -12.38
C VAL A 24 10.74 -30.56 -12.57
N LEU A 25 10.04 -30.32 -13.69
CA LEU A 25 9.31 -29.08 -13.94
C LEU A 25 8.20 -28.85 -12.91
N LEU A 26 7.48 -29.92 -12.55
CA LEU A 26 6.44 -29.89 -11.52
C LEU A 26 7.03 -29.68 -10.13
N ALA A 27 8.18 -30.30 -9.81
CA ALA A 27 8.91 -30.07 -8.57
C ALA A 27 9.50 -28.65 -8.48
N CYS A 28 10.02 -28.10 -9.57
CA CYS A 28 10.45 -26.70 -9.67
C CYS A 28 9.26 -25.75 -9.59
N GLY A 29 8.13 -26.06 -10.21
CA GLY A 29 6.89 -25.27 -10.10
C GLY A 29 6.33 -25.27 -8.68
N LEU A 30 6.29 -26.42 -8.02
CA LEU A 30 5.94 -26.53 -6.59
C LEU A 30 6.98 -25.84 -5.70
N GLY A 31 8.27 -25.95 -6.03
CA GLY A 31 9.35 -25.27 -5.33
C GLY A 31 9.30 -23.75 -5.48
N LEU A 32 8.92 -23.24 -6.66
CA LEU A 32 8.65 -21.82 -6.90
C LEU A 32 7.38 -21.38 -6.18
N LEU A 33 6.31 -22.18 -6.17
CA LEU A 33 5.12 -21.90 -5.36
C LEU A 33 5.47 -21.87 -3.86
N PHE A 34 6.32 -22.77 -3.37
CA PHE A 34 6.81 -22.78 -1.99
C PHE A 34 7.75 -21.62 -1.69
N TYR A 35 8.61 -21.24 -2.63
CA TYR A 35 9.52 -20.10 -2.53
C TYR A 35 8.75 -18.78 -2.50
N PHE A 36 7.71 -18.64 -3.35
CA PHE A 36 6.77 -17.51 -3.28
C PHE A 36 5.84 -17.58 -2.06
N GLN A 37 5.58 -18.76 -1.48
CA GLN A 37 4.92 -18.92 -0.18
C GLN A 37 5.85 -18.64 1.02
N GLN A 38 7.16 -18.49 0.80
CA GLN A 38 8.13 -18.33 1.88
C GLN A 38 8.20 -16.90 2.44
N GLU A 39 7.33 -16.00 1.97
CA GLU A 39 7.06 -14.66 2.56
C GLU A 39 5.56 -14.45 2.90
N ALA A 40 4.79 -15.53 3.08
CA ALA A 40 3.43 -15.45 3.65
C ALA A 40 3.33 -16.30 4.95
N ALA A 41 4.20 -15.93 5.90
CA ALA A 41 4.08 -16.08 7.35
C ALA A 41 3.37 -17.34 7.92
N PRO A 42 4.13 -18.40 8.30
CA PRO A 42 3.67 -19.36 9.31
C PRO A 42 3.65 -18.76 10.74
N GLN A 43 4.14 -17.52 10.92
CA GLN A 43 4.15 -16.80 12.20
C GLN A 43 2.79 -16.15 12.52
N MET A 44 2.01 -15.80 11.50
CA MET A 44 0.68 -15.21 11.62
C MET A 44 -0.37 -16.25 12.00
N LEU A 45 -0.27 -17.48 11.48
CA LEU A 45 -1.19 -18.57 11.83
C LEU A 45 -0.98 -19.09 13.26
N GLN A 46 0.26 -19.08 13.77
CA GLN A 46 0.53 -19.50 15.15
C GLN A 46 0.14 -18.41 16.17
N THR A 47 0.34 -17.14 15.85
CA THR A 47 -0.13 -16.01 16.68
C THR A 47 -1.66 -15.89 16.65
N LEU A 48 -2.30 -16.16 15.51
CA LEU A 48 -3.76 -16.26 15.39
C LEU A 48 -4.30 -17.49 16.12
N ALA A 49 -3.67 -18.67 16.00
CA ALA A 49 -4.09 -19.86 16.73
C ALA A 49 -3.92 -19.71 18.25
N GLN A 50 -2.86 -19.04 18.70
CA GLN A 50 -2.66 -18.70 20.11
C GLN A 50 -3.65 -17.64 20.60
N LYS A 51 -3.94 -16.59 19.81
CA LYS A 51 -4.98 -15.61 20.13
C LYS A 51 -6.38 -16.23 20.16
N VAL A 52 -6.70 -17.14 19.23
CA VAL A 52 -7.98 -17.86 19.19
C VAL A 52 -8.09 -18.85 20.35
N GLN A 53 -7.00 -19.56 20.73
CA GLN A 53 -7.02 -20.42 21.92
C GLN A 53 -7.07 -19.64 23.24
N LEU A 54 -6.50 -18.43 23.31
CA LEU A 54 -6.67 -17.52 24.45
C LEU A 54 -8.08 -16.93 24.50
N MET A 55 -8.72 -16.70 23.35
CA MET A 55 -10.08 -16.16 23.23
C MET A 55 -11.17 -17.23 23.47
N VAL A 56 -10.90 -18.50 23.18
CA VAL A 56 -11.81 -19.64 23.43
C VAL A 56 -11.75 -20.13 24.89
N LYS A 57 -10.69 -19.82 25.65
CA LYS A 57 -10.52 -20.26 27.06
C LYS A 57 -11.14 -19.35 28.13
N GLY A 58 -12.03 -18.46 27.74
CA GLY A 58 -12.99 -17.85 28.66
C GLY A 58 -12.60 -16.45 29.14
N GLN A 59 -12.94 -15.44 28.36
CA GLN A 59 -13.65 -14.27 28.85
C GLN A 59 -14.18 -13.49 27.63
N SER A 60 -15.51 -13.42 27.56
CA SER A 60 -16.33 -12.63 26.63
C SER A 60 -16.61 -13.26 25.26
N GLU A 61 -17.90 -13.52 25.09
CA GLU A 61 -18.60 -13.95 23.88
C GLU A 61 -18.49 -12.86 22.82
N VAL A 62 -17.47 -12.93 21.97
CA VAL A 62 -17.33 -12.08 20.78
C VAL A 62 -18.23 -12.66 19.71
N THR A 63 -19.43 -12.09 19.59
CA THR A 63 -20.39 -12.35 18.51
C THR A 63 -19.69 -12.18 17.16
N ILE A 64 -20.00 -13.03 16.18
CA ILE A 64 -19.40 -13.03 14.82
C ILE A 64 -19.45 -11.63 14.14
N GLU A 65 -20.33 -10.75 14.61
CA GLU A 65 -20.43 -9.34 14.21
C GLU A 65 -19.16 -8.51 14.53
N GLU A 66 -18.47 -8.75 15.64
CA GLU A 66 -17.22 -8.02 15.98
C GLU A 66 -16.04 -8.47 15.11
N GLY A 67 -16.00 -9.75 14.72
CA GLY A 67 -15.02 -10.27 13.76
C GLY A 67 -15.20 -9.67 12.36
N VAL A 68 -16.44 -9.48 11.92
CA VAL A 68 -16.77 -8.81 10.65
C VAL A 68 -16.43 -7.31 10.71
N ASN A 69 -16.66 -6.64 11.83
CA ASN A 69 -16.26 -5.24 12.02
C ASN A 69 -14.73 -5.07 12.03
N THR A 70 -14.00 -6.03 12.59
CA THR A 70 -12.52 -6.05 12.56
C THR A 70 -11.98 -6.26 11.15
N ILE A 71 -12.62 -7.10 10.33
CA ILE A 71 -12.25 -7.27 8.92
C ILE A 71 -12.61 -6.02 8.11
N LYS A 72 -13.77 -5.40 8.33
CA LYS A 72 -14.10 -4.08 7.77
C LYS A 72 -13.07 -3.01 8.15
N HIS A 73 -12.57 -3.06 9.39
CA HIS A 73 -11.53 -2.18 9.91
C HIS A 73 -10.17 -2.35 9.22
N LEU A 74 -9.91 -3.49 8.58
CA LEU A 74 -8.70 -3.73 7.79
C LEU A 74 -8.88 -3.37 6.31
N THR A 75 -10.12 -3.18 5.86
CA THR A 75 -10.47 -2.74 4.50
C THR A 75 -10.67 -1.23 4.46
N THR A 76 -9.70 -0.46 4.98
CA THR A 76 -9.71 1.01 4.93
C THR A 76 -9.58 1.52 3.49
N ASP A 77 -9.02 0.71 2.59
CA ASP A 77 -9.05 0.94 1.15
C ASP A 77 -10.44 0.59 0.59
N THR A 78 -11.43 1.43 0.86
CA THR A 78 -12.64 1.45 0.03
C THR A 78 -12.28 2.14 -1.29
N VAL A 79 -11.61 1.40 -2.16
CA VAL A 79 -11.42 1.80 -3.55
C VAL A 79 -12.78 1.62 -4.22
N ASN A 80 -13.50 2.72 -4.47
CA ASN A 80 -14.70 2.66 -5.30
C ASN A 80 -14.28 2.15 -6.68
N THR A 81 -14.62 0.90 -7.01
CA THR A 81 -14.18 0.15 -8.20
C THR A 81 -14.84 0.60 -9.50
N ALA A 82 -15.51 1.76 -9.50
CA ALA A 82 -16.15 2.34 -10.67
C ALA A 82 -15.32 3.54 -11.16
N ASP A 83 -14.66 3.35 -12.30
CA ASP A 83 -13.86 4.35 -13.03
C ASP A 83 -12.85 5.13 -12.17
N HIS A 84 -11.63 4.60 -12.12
CA HIS A 84 -10.51 5.28 -11.49
C HIS A 84 -10.17 6.50 -12.35
N GLY A 85 -10.44 7.69 -11.81
CA GLY A 85 -9.99 8.94 -12.42
C GLY A 85 -8.46 8.93 -12.57
N ARG A 86 -7.94 9.74 -13.49
CA ARG A 86 -6.50 9.97 -13.64
C ARG A 86 -6.20 11.45 -13.72
N TRP A 87 -4.96 11.84 -13.48
CA TRP A 87 -4.52 13.20 -13.79
C TRP A 87 -4.42 13.39 -15.31
N GLU A 88 -4.79 14.57 -15.80
CA GLU A 88 -4.63 14.93 -17.22
C GLU A 88 -3.15 14.99 -17.62
N SER A 89 -2.30 15.39 -16.67
CA SER A 89 -0.85 15.45 -16.83
C SER A 89 -0.15 14.78 -15.64
N ASN A 90 1.16 14.56 -15.74
CA ASN A 90 1.97 14.08 -14.63
C ASN A 90 2.34 15.19 -13.61
N THR A 91 1.58 16.30 -13.62
CA THR A 91 1.76 17.42 -12.72
C THR A 91 0.41 17.79 -12.08
N ALA A 92 0.42 18.14 -10.79
CA ALA A 92 -0.74 18.70 -10.10
C ALA A 92 -0.31 19.81 -9.13
N THR A 93 -1.13 20.84 -8.97
CA THR A 93 -0.90 21.91 -8.00
C THR A 93 -1.45 21.53 -6.62
N VAL A 94 -0.72 21.85 -5.56
CA VAL A 94 -1.08 21.53 -4.18
C VAL A 94 -1.14 22.79 -3.34
N TYR A 95 -2.24 22.98 -2.63
CA TYR A 95 -2.38 24.00 -1.58
C TYR A 95 -2.48 23.32 -0.22
N ILE A 96 -1.59 23.69 0.71
CA ILE A 96 -1.63 23.21 2.10
C ILE A 96 -2.49 24.19 2.89
N GLU A 97 -3.67 23.74 3.31
CA GLU A 97 -4.65 24.51 4.06
C GLU A 97 -4.43 24.44 5.58
N THR A 98 -3.94 23.30 6.08
CA THR A 98 -3.66 23.14 7.51
C THR A 98 -2.61 24.16 7.97
N GLN A 99 -2.82 24.69 9.19
CA GLN A 99 -1.87 25.55 9.88
C GLN A 99 -1.04 24.79 10.94
N ASN A 100 -1.29 23.49 11.12
CA ASN A 100 -0.56 22.68 12.08
C ASN A 100 0.84 22.37 11.53
N PRO A 101 1.92 22.82 12.21
CA PRO A 101 3.28 22.67 11.69
C PRO A 101 3.70 21.21 11.46
N THR A 102 3.20 20.26 12.25
CA THR A 102 3.49 18.83 12.07
C THR A 102 2.90 18.31 10.76
N PHE A 103 1.68 18.70 10.42
CA PHE A 103 1.04 18.28 9.17
C PHE A 103 1.54 19.04 7.96
N VAL A 104 1.86 20.33 8.10
CA VAL A 104 2.55 21.08 7.06
C VAL A 104 3.86 20.36 6.68
N ALA A 105 4.69 20.03 7.67
CA ALA A 105 5.95 19.32 7.43
C ALA A 105 5.74 17.92 6.82
N ALA A 106 4.72 17.18 7.27
CA ALA A 106 4.38 15.88 6.69
C ALA A 106 3.98 16.00 5.22
N TYR A 107 3.17 17.01 4.86
CA TYR A 107 2.77 17.26 3.48
C TYR A 107 3.95 17.70 2.61
N GLU A 108 4.76 18.64 3.08
CA GLU A 108 5.95 19.09 2.36
C GLU A 108 6.95 17.95 2.11
N THR A 109 7.14 17.07 3.10
CA THR A 109 7.98 15.88 2.98
C THR A 109 7.40 14.88 1.97
N ALA A 110 6.10 14.61 2.04
CA ALA A 110 5.45 13.72 1.08
C ALA A 110 5.56 14.25 -0.35
N ILE A 111 5.33 15.55 -0.55
CA ILE A 111 5.50 16.24 -1.84
C ILE A 111 6.94 16.11 -2.33
N ALA A 112 7.93 16.38 -1.49
CA ALA A 112 9.34 16.27 -1.85
C ALA A 112 9.72 14.84 -2.24
N ASN A 113 9.27 13.84 -1.46
CA ASN A 113 9.53 12.43 -1.72
C ASN A 113 8.93 11.98 -3.05
N TRP A 114 7.68 12.38 -3.35
CA TRP A 114 7.05 12.08 -4.62
C TRP A 114 7.75 12.79 -5.79
N ASN A 115 8.09 14.06 -5.65
CA ASN A 115 8.81 14.80 -6.69
C ASN A 115 10.19 14.19 -6.98
N ALA A 116 10.88 13.71 -5.95
CA ALA A 116 12.19 13.05 -6.08
C ALA A 116 12.13 11.77 -6.91
N THR A 117 10.97 11.11 -7.01
CA THR A 117 10.81 9.94 -7.89
C THR A 117 10.90 10.29 -9.37
N GLY A 118 10.61 11.54 -9.75
CA GLY A 118 10.54 12.01 -11.13
C GLY A 118 9.35 11.48 -11.95
N VAL A 119 8.48 10.63 -11.38
CA VAL A 119 7.33 10.07 -12.12
C VAL A 119 6.11 10.98 -12.13
N PHE A 120 5.98 11.83 -11.11
CA PHE A 120 4.91 12.81 -10.95
C PHE A 120 5.46 14.05 -10.26
N THR A 121 4.95 15.23 -10.59
CA THR A 121 5.39 16.52 -10.03
C THR A 121 4.24 17.23 -9.33
N PHE A 122 4.37 17.45 -8.04
CA PHE A 122 3.53 18.34 -7.25
C PHE A 122 4.14 19.74 -7.21
N VAL A 123 3.32 20.75 -7.51
CA VAL A 123 3.73 22.16 -7.48
C VAL A 123 2.94 22.89 -6.40
N MET A 124 3.63 23.46 -5.42
CA MET A 124 3.00 24.24 -4.36
C MET A 124 2.37 25.51 -4.92
N THR A 125 1.16 25.83 -4.49
CA THR A 125 0.47 27.10 -4.74
C THR A 125 0.03 27.73 -3.42
N SER A 126 -0.01 29.06 -3.37
CA SER A 126 -0.58 29.82 -2.25
C SER A 126 -2.04 30.23 -2.49
N ASP A 127 -2.59 29.98 -3.69
CA ASP A 127 -3.97 30.27 -4.03
C ASP A 127 -4.77 28.96 -4.08
N PRO A 128 -5.74 28.75 -3.17
CA PRO A 128 -6.54 27.53 -3.14
C PRO A 128 -7.41 27.35 -4.39
N ASN A 129 -7.75 28.43 -5.11
CA ASN A 129 -8.57 28.34 -6.33
C ASN A 129 -7.78 27.85 -7.54
N GLN A 130 -6.45 27.83 -7.43
CA GLN A 130 -5.55 27.31 -8.46
C GLN A 130 -4.98 25.94 -8.09
N ALA A 131 -5.49 25.32 -7.03
CA ALA A 131 -5.02 24.05 -6.51
C ALA A 131 -5.86 22.89 -7.06
N ASP A 132 -5.19 21.93 -7.68
CA ASP A 132 -5.78 20.63 -8.04
C ASP A 132 -6.00 19.77 -6.78
N ILE A 133 -5.12 19.94 -5.78
CA ILE A 133 -5.13 19.20 -4.52
C ILE A 133 -5.17 20.17 -3.34
N ILE A 134 -6.15 19.99 -2.46
CA ILE A 134 -6.21 20.65 -1.15
C ILE A 134 -5.73 19.67 -0.09
N ALA A 135 -4.63 19.99 0.59
CA ALA A 135 -4.07 19.24 1.70
C ALA A 135 -4.49 19.88 3.03
N THR A 136 -5.36 19.21 3.78
CA THR A 136 -5.98 19.74 5.00
C THR A 136 -5.94 18.71 6.13
N GLU A 137 -6.60 18.99 7.25
CA GLU A 137 -6.62 18.09 8.39
C GLU A 137 -8.04 17.76 8.82
N MET A 138 -8.14 16.65 9.56
CA MET A 138 -9.35 16.27 10.26
C MET A 138 -9.03 15.78 11.66
N ASN A 139 -10.07 15.69 12.49
CA ASN A 139 -10.02 15.09 13.81
C ASN A 139 -11.29 14.27 13.99
N ASP A 140 -11.29 13.06 13.43
CA ASP A 140 -12.47 12.19 13.43
C ASP A 140 -12.07 10.77 13.82
N GLY A 141 -12.51 10.33 14.99
CA GLY A 141 -12.32 8.95 15.45
C GLY A 141 -13.33 7.96 14.87
N ASN A 142 -14.33 8.42 14.11
CA ASN A 142 -15.32 7.54 13.47
C ASN A 142 -14.82 6.99 12.13
N THR A 143 -13.93 7.71 11.45
CA THR A 143 -13.18 7.15 10.33
C THR A 143 -12.08 6.25 10.86
N GLN A 144 -11.82 5.15 10.15
CA GLN A 144 -10.78 4.18 10.50
C GLN A 144 -9.42 4.55 9.88
N ALA A 145 -9.37 5.64 9.12
CA ALA A 145 -8.18 6.06 8.39
C ALA A 145 -7.40 7.15 9.14
N ALA A 146 -6.09 6.96 9.24
CA ALA A 146 -5.14 7.98 9.71
C ALA A 146 -4.95 9.10 8.66
N GLY A 147 -5.31 8.84 7.39
CA GLY A 147 -5.45 9.84 6.36
C GLY A 147 -6.38 9.38 5.25
N GLU A 148 -7.00 10.31 4.54
CA GLU A 148 -7.93 10.03 3.44
C GLU A 148 -7.64 10.92 2.23
N ALA A 149 -7.95 10.43 1.04
CA ALA A 149 -7.93 11.19 -0.20
C ALA A 149 -9.30 11.06 -0.88
N ASN A 150 -10.02 12.16 -0.96
CA ASN A 150 -11.31 12.24 -1.64
C ASN A 150 -11.12 12.94 -2.99
N SER A 151 -11.43 12.23 -4.07
CA SER A 151 -11.22 12.72 -5.44
C SER A 151 -12.55 12.97 -6.13
N THR A 152 -12.66 14.13 -6.79
CA THR A 152 -13.74 14.42 -7.73
C THR A 152 -13.24 14.21 -9.13
N THR A 153 -14.00 13.46 -9.93
CA THR A 153 -13.64 13.11 -11.31
C THR A 153 -14.65 13.70 -12.28
N ASN A 154 -14.17 14.25 -13.39
CA ASN A 154 -15.01 14.65 -14.51
C ASN A 154 -15.52 13.40 -15.23
N LEU A 155 -16.84 13.18 -15.21
CA LEU A 155 -17.48 11.99 -15.79
C LEU A 155 -17.28 11.84 -17.31
N LEU A 156 -17.02 12.94 -18.04
CA LEU A 156 -16.85 12.92 -19.49
C LEU A 156 -15.41 12.53 -19.90
N THR A 157 -14.41 13.02 -19.16
CA THR A 157 -12.98 12.82 -19.50
C THR A 157 -12.29 11.76 -18.64
N ASN A 158 -12.93 11.39 -17.53
CA ASN A 158 -12.36 10.56 -16.47
C ASN A 158 -11.07 11.15 -15.87
N TYR A 159 -10.93 12.48 -15.90
CA TYR A 159 -9.84 13.19 -15.24
C TYR A 159 -10.26 13.70 -13.87
N TYR A 160 -9.33 13.69 -12.91
CA TYR A 160 -9.54 14.36 -11.63
C TYR A 160 -9.75 15.86 -11.87
N SER A 161 -10.82 16.41 -11.29
CA SER A 161 -11.10 17.84 -11.28
C SER A 161 -10.68 18.52 -9.98
N SER A 162 -10.64 17.75 -8.89
CA SER A 162 -10.09 18.18 -7.60
C SER A 162 -9.86 16.98 -6.69
N VAL A 163 -8.86 17.07 -5.81
CA VAL A 163 -8.61 16.09 -4.75
C VAL A 163 -8.49 16.81 -3.42
N THR A 164 -9.11 16.28 -2.38
CA THR A 164 -8.91 16.72 -0.99
C THR A 164 -8.21 15.61 -0.23
N VAL A 165 -7.01 15.89 0.25
CA VAL A 165 -6.24 14.96 1.10
C VAL A 165 -6.34 15.46 2.53
N ARG A 166 -6.66 14.58 3.48
CA ARG A 166 -6.83 14.93 4.90
C ARG A 166 -5.98 14.02 5.77
N LEU A 167 -5.14 14.60 6.61
CA LEU A 167 -4.46 13.88 7.68
C LEU A 167 -5.28 13.94 8.97
N ASN A 168 -5.43 12.82 9.65
CA ASN A 168 -6.29 12.69 10.83
C ASN A 168 -5.51 12.80 12.13
N SER A 169 -5.64 13.94 12.80
CA SER A 169 -5.04 14.21 14.11
C SER A 169 -5.46 13.25 15.21
N PHE A 170 -6.65 12.64 15.12
CA PHE A 170 -7.13 11.67 16.12
C PHE A 170 -6.15 10.48 16.26
N TYR A 171 -5.59 10.04 15.13
CA TYR A 171 -4.64 8.93 15.07
C TYR A 171 -3.19 9.41 15.05
N LEU A 172 -2.87 10.40 14.22
CA LEU A 172 -1.49 10.76 13.90
C LEU A 172 -0.76 11.55 14.98
N LEU A 173 -1.48 12.22 15.88
CA LEU A 173 -0.89 13.01 16.96
C LEU A 173 -1.06 12.34 18.33
N ASN A 174 -1.41 11.06 18.33
CA ASN A 174 -1.74 10.33 19.53
C ASN A 174 -0.84 9.10 19.63
N ASP A 175 0.11 9.20 20.56
CA ASP A 175 1.21 8.25 20.74
C ASP A 175 0.76 6.80 20.93
N GLN A 176 -0.48 6.59 21.41
CA GLN A 176 -1.05 5.24 21.56
C GLN A 176 -1.19 4.49 20.23
N TYR A 177 -1.21 5.20 19.10
CA TYR A 177 -1.29 4.63 17.76
C TYR A 177 0.07 4.50 17.06
N GLY A 178 1.16 5.03 17.65
CA GLY A 178 2.54 4.77 17.21
C GLY A 178 2.98 5.48 15.91
N TYR A 179 2.36 6.61 15.55
CA TYR A 179 2.70 7.37 14.34
C TYR A 179 3.82 8.41 14.53
N ASP A 180 4.25 8.64 15.77
CA ASP A 180 5.15 9.75 16.16
C ASP A 180 6.54 9.64 15.52
N GLU A 181 7.05 8.41 15.31
CA GLU A 181 8.37 8.18 14.71
C GLU A 181 8.44 8.63 13.25
N ALA A 182 7.34 8.47 12.50
CA ALA A 182 7.28 8.85 11.09
C ALA A 182 7.17 10.38 10.91
N GLY A 183 6.47 11.06 11.81
CA GLY A 183 6.38 12.53 11.82
C GLY A 183 7.71 13.21 12.15
N GLN A 184 8.46 12.66 13.12
CA GLN A 184 9.75 13.20 13.52
C GLN A 184 10.81 13.02 12.42
N GLN A 185 10.87 11.85 11.79
CA GLN A 185 11.78 11.58 10.67
C GLN A 185 11.48 12.46 9.45
N ALA A 186 10.21 12.72 9.14
CA ALA A 186 9.83 13.62 8.06
C ALA A 186 10.33 15.06 8.30
N GLN A 187 10.16 15.57 9.52
CA GLN A 187 10.61 16.90 9.92
C GLN A 187 12.15 17.07 9.82
N ASP A 188 12.90 16.06 10.26
CA ASP A 188 14.36 16.06 10.24
C ASP A 188 14.89 16.00 8.79
N HIS A 189 14.30 15.14 7.95
CA HIS A 189 14.68 15.01 6.54
C HIS A 189 14.35 16.26 5.71
N TYR A 190 13.20 16.91 5.96
CA TYR A 190 12.88 18.18 5.29
C TYR A 190 13.87 19.28 5.66
N SER A 191 14.21 19.40 6.94
CA SER A 191 15.19 20.39 7.43
C SER A 191 16.57 20.18 6.80
N GLU A 192 17.00 18.93 6.62
CA GLU A 192 18.22 18.58 5.91
C GLU A 192 18.14 18.91 4.41
N PHE A 193 17.03 18.58 3.75
CA PHE A 193 16.80 18.88 2.33
C PHE A 193 16.81 20.40 2.03
N VAL A 194 16.11 21.20 2.83
CA VAL A 194 16.14 22.67 2.69
C VAL A 194 17.55 23.21 2.91
N SER A 195 18.28 22.68 3.90
CA SER A 195 19.65 23.13 4.19
C SER A 195 20.66 22.80 3.08
N THR A 196 20.46 21.69 2.36
CA THR A 196 21.32 21.25 1.26
C THR A 196 20.95 21.93 -0.06
N SER A 197 19.67 22.22 -0.28
CA SER A 197 19.18 23.01 -1.41
C SER A 197 19.68 24.47 -1.38
N GLN A 198 19.80 25.08 -0.19
CA GLN A 198 20.30 26.45 -0.01
C GLN A 198 21.85 26.59 -0.11
N ARG A 199 22.59 25.48 -0.21
CA ARG A 199 24.07 25.48 -0.34
C ARG A 199 24.59 25.31 -1.76
N ASN A 200 23.71 25.15 -2.76
CA ASN A 200 24.06 25.04 -4.18
C ASN A 200 23.67 26.29 -4.96
#